data_AF-I4YXC4-F1
#
_entry.id   AF-I4YXC4-F1
#
_cell.length_a   1.000
_cell.length_b   1.000
_cell.length_c   1.000
_cell.angle_alpha   90.00
_cell.angle_beta   90.00
_cell.angle_gamma   90.00
#
_symmetry.space_group_name_H-M   'P 1'
#
loop_
_entity.id
_entity.type
_entity.pdbx_description
1 polymer ?
#
loop_
_entity_poly.entity_id
_entity_poly.type
_entity_poly.pdbx_seq_one_letter_code
_entity_poly.pdbx_strand_id
1 'polypeptide(L)'
;MTKKPNKVEARYTVILDNCGNPDRGQDPSRRLPGTVRKVVPVEDFAAASKDCRDYIEENDLGGGNWTGGAIRENGQLVGKVSYNGTIWPPGEFAVGMKPLWPEPKEEETKPKDPLEWETAQVDTPYGPILIGGCFRIGNVKSVEGKFSVDGQHYEFMTYATFEETGLKEIQNHNLLRNGVYSDTVASPKKVQDVVRAAVAAWASVRANIALIVRNEIKDTKKSIQHVERQISSYEQQLAKAREELANHHAQIKALDEKALTLNTTLAY
;
A
#
# COMPACT_ATOMS: atom_id res chain seq x y z
N MET A 1 -26.68 19.72 31.98
CA MET A 1 -25.32 19.47 32.52
C MET A 1 -24.55 18.67 31.50
N THR A 2 -23.83 19.34 30.61
CA THR A 2 -22.96 18.70 29.61
C THR A 2 -21.70 18.20 30.31
N LYS A 3 -21.54 16.87 30.39
CA LYS A 3 -20.29 16.25 30.84
C LYS A 3 -19.18 16.67 29.88
N LYS A 4 -18.21 17.44 30.35
CA LYS A 4 -16.95 17.66 29.63
C LYS A 4 -16.28 16.28 29.44
N PRO A 5 -15.76 15.95 28.25
CA PRO A 5 -15.01 14.73 28.06
C PRO A 5 -13.77 14.77 28.97
N ASN A 6 -13.57 13.71 29.75
CA ASN A 6 -12.36 13.54 30.54
C ASN A 6 -11.17 13.53 29.57
N LYS A 7 -10.25 14.46 29.76
CA LYS A 7 -8.97 14.49 29.05
C LYS A 7 -8.15 13.31 29.58
N VAL A 8 -8.16 12.19 28.88
CA VAL A 8 -7.29 11.05 29.17
C VAL A 8 -5.86 11.53 28.91
N GLU A 9 -4.98 11.42 29.91
CA GLU A 9 -3.59 11.83 29.75
C GLU A 9 -2.86 10.81 28.87
N ALA A 10 -2.20 11.30 27.82
CA ALA A 10 -1.45 10.45 26.91
C ALA A 10 -0.29 9.76 27.65
N ARG A 11 -0.35 8.43 27.67
CA ARG A 11 0.61 7.57 28.38
C ARG A 11 1.90 7.32 27.59
N TYR A 12 1.80 7.34 26.26
CA TYR A 12 2.91 7.05 25.36
C TYR A 12 3.16 8.20 24.40
N THR A 13 4.32 8.14 23.74
CA THR A 13 4.63 8.97 22.56
C THR A 13 5.11 8.07 21.44
N VAL A 14 4.76 8.40 20.20
CA VAL A 14 5.25 7.71 19.01
C VAL A 14 5.97 8.68 18.08
N ILE A 15 7.09 8.24 17.51
CA ILE A 15 7.85 9.02 16.54
C ILE A 15 7.39 8.65 15.13
N LEU A 16 6.87 9.62 14.39
CA LEU A 16 6.52 9.49 12.97
C LEU A 16 7.66 10.06 12.14
N ASP A 17 8.36 9.22 11.39
CA ASP A 17 9.51 9.64 10.59
C ASP A 17 9.70 8.75 9.36
N ASN A 18 10.44 9.25 8.38
CA ASN A 18 10.76 8.53 7.15
C ASN A 18 12.17 8.85 6.66
N CYS A 19 12.63 8.10 5.66
CA CYS A 19 13.84 8.40 4.91
C CYS A 19 13.67 8.07 3.42
N GLY A 20 14.64 8.48 2.60
CA GLY A 20 14.75 8.01 1.23
C GLY A 20 14.98 6.49 1.18
N ASN A 21 14.33 5.83 0.23
CA ASN A 21 14.55 4.43 -0.09
C ASN A 21 15.69 4.30 -1.13
N PRO A 22 16.83 3.68 -0.78
CA PRO A 22 17.96 3.53 -1.70
C PRO A 22 17.64 2.63 -2.90
N ASP A 23 16.70 1.68 -2.77
CA ASP A 23 16.23 0.84 -3.90
C ASP A 23 15.53 1.67 -4.99
N ARG A 24 15.13 2.90 -4.65
CA ARG A 24 14.52 3.88 -5.57
C ARG A 24 15.48 5.03 -5.91
N GLY A 25 16.77 4.90 -5.60
CA GLY A 25 17.76 5.95 -5.82
C GLY A 25 17.58 7.20 -4.95
N GLN A 26 16.83 7.10 -3.85
CA GLN A 26 16.61 8.21 -2.92
C GLN A 26 17.69 8.20 -1.83
N ASP A 27 17.99 9.35 -1.22
CA ASP A 27 19.01 9.49 -0.17
C ASP A 27 18.50 8.94 1.19
N PRO A 28 19.06 7.83 1.71
CA PRO A 28 18.62 7.23 2.97
C PRO A 28 18.97 8.05 4.21
N SER A 29 19.85 9.05 4.08
CA SER A 29 20.18 9.97 5.17
C SER A 29 19.20 11.14 5.28
N ARG A 30 18.29 11.28 4.32
CA ARG A 30 17.34 12.41 4.23
C ARG A 30 15.89 11.92 4.24
N ARG A 31 15.02 12.75 4.79
CA ARG A 31 13.56 12.59 4.67
C ARG A 31 13.11 12.86 3.24
N LEU A 32 11.97 12.30 2.86
CA LEU A 32 11.31 12.66 1.61
C LEU A 32 10.93 14.15 1.62
N PRO A 33 11.09 14.87 0.48
CA PRO A 33 10.68 16.26 0.37
C PRO A 33 9.23 16.48 0.78
N GLY A 34 8.95 17.54 1.56
CA GLY A 34 7.59 17.89 1.99
C GLY A 34 7.10 17.13 3.24
N THR A 35 7.84 16.14 3.72
CA THR A 35 7.47 15.40 4.94
C THR A 35 8.11 15.99 6.20
N VAL A 36 7.46 15.81 7.35
CA VAL A 36 7.93 16.33 8.64
C VAL A 36 7.97 15.20 9.66
N ARG A 37 9.04 15.15 10.47
CA ARG A 37 9.11 14.29 11.65
C ARG A 37 8.18 14.81 12.73
N LYS A 38 7.32 13.95 13.27
CA LYS A 38 6.40 14.29 14.36
C LYS A 38 6.67 13.40 15.58
N VAL A 39 6.45 13.95 16.77
CA VAL A 39 6.35 13.18 18.02
C VAL A 39 4.93 13.36 18.50
N VAL A 40 4.14 12.28 18.48
CA VAL A 40 2.71 12.33 18.74
C VAL A 40 2.39 11.64 20.06
N PRO A 41 1.68 12.29 20.99
CA PRO A 41 1.19 11.64 22.21
C PRO A 41 0.07 10.66 21.88
N VAL A 42 0.13 9.44 22.42
CA VAL A 42 -0.85 8.37 22.17
C VAL A 42 -1.23 7.66 23.46
N GLU A 43 -2.48 7.20 23.54
CA GLU A 43 -3.05 6.61 24.77
C GLU A 43 -2.63 5.15 24.95
N ASP A 44 -2.53 4.41 23.85
CA ASP A 44 -2.21 2.99 23.82
C ASP A 44 -1.50 2.56 22.52
N PHE A 45 -1.25 1.26 22.41
CA PHE A 45 -0.64 0.66 21.23
C PHE A 45 -1.54 0.69 19.98
N ALA A 46 -2.86 0.65 20.14
CA ALA A 46 -3.78 0.73 19.01
C ALA A 46 -3.71 2.13 18.36
N ALA A 47 -3.74 3.18 19.17
CA ALA A 47 -3.55 4.56 18.74
C ALA A 47 -2.17 4.79 18.10
N ALA A 48 -1.10 4.25 18.71
CA ALA A 48 0.25 4.31 18.14
C ALA A 48 0.33 3.67 16.74
N SER A 49 -0.27 2.48 16.58
CA SER A 49 -0.35 1.79 15.29
C SER A 49 -1.12 2.62 14.27
N LYS A 50 -2.28 3.15 14.65
CA LYS A 50 -3.14 3.96 13.78
C LYS A 50 -2.41 5.21 13.29
N ASP A 51 -1.84 6.01 14.18
CA ASP A 51 -1.14 7.26 13.81
C ASP A 51 0.07 6.99 12.88
N CYS A 52 0.76 5.86 13.07
CA CYS A 52 1.82 5.45 12.15
C CYS A 52 1.28 5.10 10.76
N ARG A 53 0.17 4.36 10.69
CA ARG A 53 -0.45 3.95 9.42
C ARG A 53 -1.03 5.15 8.67
N ASP A 54 -1.70 6.06 9.37
CA ASP A 54 -2.21 7.31 8.80
C ASP A 54 -1.06 8.15 8.23
N TYR A 55 0.05 8.30 8.97
CA TYR A 55 1.23 9.00 8.46
C TYR A 55 1.84 8.34 7.22
N ILE A 56 1.91 7.00 7.20
CA ILE A 56 2.40 6.24 6.04
C ILE A 56 1.52 6.51 4.82
N GLU A 57 0.20 6.49 4.98
CA GLU A 57 -0.78 6.71 3.91
C GLU A 57 -0.78 8.17 3.42
N GLU A 58 -0.81 9.13 4.35
CA GLU A 58 -0.77 10.58 4.05
C GLU A 58 0.46 10.98 3.24
N ASN A 59 1.59 10.31 3.44
CA ASN A 59 2.86 10.61 2.78
C ASN A 59 3.24 9.60 1.69
N ASP A 60 2.34 8.68 1.31
CA ASP A 60 2.54 7.64 0.28
C ASP A 60 3.86 6.86 0.46
N LEU A 61 4.15 6.45 1.71
CA LEU A 61 5.42 5.79 2.05
C LEU A 61 5.39 4.32 1.67
N GLY A 62 6.51 3.82 1.12
CA GLY A 62 6.77 2.38 1.04
C GLY A 62 7.41 1.84 2.32
N GLY A 63 7.43 0.51 2.50
CA GLY A 63 8.09 -0.12 3.65
C GLY A 63 9.57 0.27 3.81
N GLY A 64 10.29 0.44 2.70
CA GLY A 64 11.68 0.91 2.69
C GLY A 64 11.88 2.40 3.02
N ASN A 65 10.79 3.19 3.11
CA ASN A 65 10.84 4.59 3.54
C ASN A 65 10.59 4.75 5.04
N TRP A 66 10.04 3.74 5.73
CA TRP A 66 9.57 3.87 7.11
C TRP A 66 10.71 3.75 8.13
N THR A 67 10.98 4.83 8.86
CA THR A 67 12.00 4.87 9.93
C THR A 67 11.43 5.25 11.31
N GLY A 68 10.14 5.60 11.37
CA GLY A 68 9.42 5.90 12.59
C GLY A 68 9.00 4.67 13.41
N GLY A 69 7.92 4.85 14.16
CA GLY A 69 7.24 3.80 14.92
C GLY A 69 7.81 3.56 16.31
N ALA A 70 8.84 4.28 16.75
CA ALA A 70 9.37 4.14 18.10
C ALA A 70 8.36 4.64 19.14
N ILE A 71 7.85 3.72 19.97
CA ILE A 71 6.89 4.02 21.04
C ILE A 71 7.68 4.18 22.35
N ARG A 72 7.49 5.31 23.03
CA ARG A 72 8.13 5.61 24.31
C ARG A 72 7.12 5.86 25.43
N GLU A 73 7.38 5.27 26.59
CA GLU A 73 6.71 5.56 27.86
C GLU A 73 7.74 6.24 28.78
N ASN A 74 7.46 7.45 29.27
CA ASN A 74 8.41 8.21 30.11
C ASN A 74 9.83 8.31 29.52
N GLY A 75 9.93 8.41 28.19
CA GLY A 75 11.20 8.48 27.46
C GLY A 75 11.88 7.13 27.20
N GLN A 76 11.43 6.02 27.80
CA GLN A 76 11.97 4.68 27.56
C GLN A 76 11.28 4.02 26.36
N LEU A 77 12.05 3.35 25.50
CA LEU A 77 11.51 2.62 24.35
C LEU A 77 10.78 1.37 24.83
N VAL A 78 9.48 1.29 24.57
CA VAL A 78 8.60 0.18 25.01
C VAL A 78 8.04 -0.63 23.85
N GLY A 79 8.21 -0.17 22.60
CA GLY A 79 7.82 -0.92 21.41
C GLY A 79 8.20 -0.21 20.12
N LYS A 80 8.07 -0.93 19.01
CA LYS A 80 8.29 -0.37 17.66
C LYS A 80 7.18 -0.82 16.71
N VAL A 81 6.52 0.16 16.06
CA VAL A 81 5.50 -0.06 15.03
C VAL A 81 6.18 -0.37 13.69
N SER A 82 5.84 -1.51 13.10
CA SER A 82 6.21 -1.87 11.73
C SER A 82 5.32 -1.18 10.70
N TYR A 83 5.74 -1.20 9.44
CA TYR A 83 5.00 -0.61 8.32
C TYR A 83 3.52 -1.05 8.23
N ASN A 84 3.23 -2.31 8.55
CA ASN A 84 1.87 -2.88 8.56
C ASN A 84 1.06 -2.57 9.84
N GLY A 85 1.62 -1.84 10.81
CA GLY A 85 0.96 -1.52 12.07
C GLY A 85 1.20 -2.53 13.20
N THR A 86 1.85 -3.67 12.93
CA THR A 86 2.26 -4.59 14.00
C THR A 86 3.24 -3.92 14.96
N ILE A 87 3.06 -4.10 16.26
CA ILE A 87 3.97 -3.56 17.28
C ILE A 87 4.81 -4.68 17.86
N TRP A 88 6.13 -4.51 17.78
CA TRP A 88 7.12 -5.44 18.30
C TRP A 88 7.70 -4.96 19.63
N PRO A 89 8.11 -5.88 20.51
CA PRO A 89 8.91 -5.52 21.68
C PRO A 89 10.20 -4.80 21.26
N PRO A 90 10.77 -3.96 22.15
CA PRO A 90 12.01 -3.25 21.86
C PRO A 90 13.17 -4.24 21.70
N GLY A 91 14.09 -3.94 20.78
CA GLY A 91 15.26 -4.77 20.49
C GLY A 91 15.36 -5.14 19.01
N GLU A 92 16.26 -6.07 18.72
CA GLU A 92 16.39 -6.66 17.39
C GLU A 92 15.26 -7.65 17.12
N PHE A 93 14.75 -7.64 15.90
CA PHE A 93 13.73 -8.60 15.48
C PHE A 93 14.32 -10.01 15.41
N ALA A 94 13.58 -10.98 15.95
CA ALA A 94 13.90 -12.40 15.82
C ALA A 94 12.74 -13.16 15.18
N VAL A 95 13.05 -14.14 14.33
CA VAL A 95 12.05 -15.02 13.74
C VAL A 95 11.30 -15.77 14.84
N GLY A 96 9.96 -15.75 14.79
CA GLY A 96 9.11 -16.37 15.80
C GLY A 96 8.81 -15.50 17.03
N MET A 97 9.30 -14.27 17.07
CA MET A 97 8.92 -13.30 18.09
C MET A 97 7.40 -13.06 18.06
N LYS A 98 6.79 -12.87 19.24
CA LYS A 98 5.37 -12.52 19.35
C LYS A 98 5.22 -10.99 19.41
N PRO A 99 4.26 -10.41 18.66
CA PRO A 99 4.02 -8.98 18.72
C PRO A 99 3.36 -8.59 20.05
N LEU A 100 3.63 -7.36 20.51
CA LEU A 100 2.90 -6.71 21.61
C LEU A 100 1.48 -6.34 21.17
N TRP A 101 1.33 -5.98 19.91
CA TRP A 101 0.05 -5.70 19.26
C TRP A 101 0.12 -6.28 17.84
N PRO A 102 -0.75 -7.23 17.47
CA PRO A 102 -0.73 -7.82 16.14
C PRO A 102 -1.08 -6.77 15.08
N GLU A 103 -0.86 -7.11 13.81
CA GLU A 103 -1.39 -6.30 12.71
C GLU A 103 -2.89 -6.06 12.97
N PRO A 104 -3.35 -4.79 12.93
CA PRO A 104 -4.77 -4.51 13.02
C PRO A 104 -5.43 -5.27 11.88
N LYS A 105 -6.21 -6.32 12.21
CA LYS A 105 -7.14 -6.88 11.24
C LYS A 105 -8.07 -5.72 10.91
N GLU A 106 -8.06 -5.25 9.67
CA GLU A 106 -9.01 -4.24 9.25
C GLU A 106 -10.41 -4.73 9.64
N GLU A 107 -11.02 -4.11 10.65
CA GLU A 107 -12.44 -4.34 10.89
C GLU A 107 -13.17 -3.94 9.60
N GLU A 108 -14.14 -4.77 9.20
CA GLU A 108 -14.92 -4.70 7.95
C GLU A 108 -15.70 -3.38 7.75
N THR A 109 -15.41 -2.34 8.53
CA THR A 109 -16.11 -1.06 8.54
C THR A 109 -15.46 0.01 7.67
N LYS A 110 -14.33 -0.27 6.98
CA LYS A 110 -13.91 0.61 5.89
C LYS A 110 -15.05 0.64 4.87
N PRO A 111 -15.62 1.82 4.52
CA PRO A 111 -16.63 1.88 3.49
C PRO A 111 -16.05 1.22 2.24
N LYS A 112 -16.76 0.21 1.74
CA LYS A 112 -16.32 -0.60 0.60
C LYS A 112 -15.86 0.34 -0.50
N ASP A 113 -14.59 0.21 -0.91
CA ASP A 113 -14.02 1.05 -1.95
C ASP A 113 -14.96 0.95 -3.17
N PRO A 114 -15.56 2.07 -3.63
CA PRO A 114 -16.50 2.02 -4.75
C PRO A 114 -15.85 1.51 -6.04
N LEU A 115 -14.51 1.51 -6.09
CA LEU A 115 -13.70 1.00 -7.18
C LEU A 115 -13.11 -0.40 -6.88
N GLU A 116 -13.52 -1.06 -5.81
CA GLU A 116 -13.14 -2.45 -5.54
C GLU A 116 -13.66 -3.37 -6.65
N TRP A 117 -12.79 -4.28 -7.09
CA TRP A 117 -13.14 -5.24 -8.13
C TRP A 117 -14.21 -6.21 -7.64
N GLU A 118 -15.17 -6.48 -8.52
CA GLU A 118 -16.13 -7.55 -8.32
C GLU A 118 -15.49 -8.89 -8.66
N THR A 119 -15.85 -9.93 -7.91
CA THR A 119 -15.47 -11.32 -8.18
C THR A 119 -16.71 -12.18 -8.33
N ALA A 120 -16.65 -13.17 -9.21
CA ALA A 120 -17.63 -14.24 -9.33
C ALA A 120 -17.04 -15.55 -8.81
N GLN A 121 -17.86 -16.33 -8.09
CA GLN A 121 -17.50 -17.69 -7.73
C GLN A 121 -17.99 -18.66 -8.82
N VAL A 122 -17.14 -19.61 -9.19
CA VAL A 122 -17.46 -20.68 -10.14
C VAL A 122 -17.11 -22.01 -9.50
N ASP A 123 -18.05 -22.94 -9.49
CA ASP A 123 -17.82 -24.27 -8.95
C ASP A 123 -17.08 -25.15 -9.96
N THR A 124 -16.11 -25.92 -9.47
CA THR A 124 -15.39 -26.93 -10.27
C THR A 124 -15.45 -28.28 -9.55
N PRO A 125 -15.15 -29.40 -10.23
CA PRO A 125 -15.02 -30.71 -9.59
C PRO A 125 -14.02 -30.77 -8.43
N TYR A 126 -13.05 -29.85 -8.37
CA TYR A 126 -12.06 -29.77 -7.30
C TYR A 126 -12.43 -28.77 -6.20
N GLY A 127 -13.54 -28.05 -6.35
CA GLY A 127 -13.99 -27.01 -5.43
C GLY A 127 -14.15 -25.65 -6.13
N PRO A 128 -14.69 -24.65 -5.41
CA PRO A 128 -14.96 -23.34 -5.97
C PRO A 128 -13.68 -22.55 -6.24
N ILE A 129 -13.72 -21.79 -7.34
CA ILE A 129 -12.72 -20.78 -7.70
C ILE A 129 -13.39 -19.41 -7.75
N LEU A 130 -12.60 -18.36 -7.49
CA LEU A 130 -12.99 -16.97 -7.64
C LEU A 130 -12.35 -16.42 -8.91
N ILE A 131 -13.16 -15.80 -9.74
CA ILE A 131 -12.74 -15.13 -10.97
C ILE A 131 -13.05 -13.63 -10.81
N GLY A 132 -12.05 -12.79 -11.02
CA GLY A 132 -12.21 -11.34 -11.00
C GLY A 132 -11.21 -10.67 -11.93
N GLY A 133 -11.11 -9.34 -11.85
CA GLY A 133 -10.20 -8.55 -12.69
C GLY A 133 -10.88 -8.00 -13.95
N CYS A 134 -10.06 -7.46 -14.86
CA CYS A 134 -10.47 -6.69 -16.03
C CYS A 134 -10.04 -7.37 -17.34
N PHE A 135 -10.20 -6.73 -18.51
CA PHE A 135 -9.89 -7.38 -19.79
C PHE A 135 -8.41 -7.77 -19.90
N ARG A 136 -7.52 -6.95 -19.36
CA ARG A 136 -6.08 -7.15 -19.49
C ARG A 136 -5.52 -8.15 -18.50
N ILE A 137 -6.01 -8.12 -17.26
CA ILE A 137 -5.52 -8.96 -16.17
C ILE A 137 -6.71 -9.39 -15.32
N GLY A 138 -7.15 -10.60 -15.57
CA GLY A 138 -8.09 -11.36 -14.76
C GLY A 138 -7.35 -12.19 -13.72
N ASN A 139 -7.85 -12.22 -12.49
CA ASN A 139 -7.35 -13.11 -11.45
C ASN A 139 -8.30 -14.30 -11.30
N VAL A 140 -7.73 -15.50 -11.38
CA VAL A 140 -8.42 -16.75 -11.06
C VAL A 140 -7.73 -17.37 -9.86
N LYS A 141 -8.45 -17.58 -8.77
CA LYS A 141 -7.89 -18.19 -7.55
C LYS A 141 -8.81 -19.25 -6.98
N SER A 142 -8.25 -20.23 -6.29
CA SER A 142 -9.04 -21.14 -5.44
C SER A 142 -9.73 -20.37 -4.31
N VAL A 143 -10.88 -20.83 -3.86
CA VAL A 143 -11.40 -20.44 -2.54
C VAL A 143 -10.57 -21.15 -1.46
N GLU A 144 -10.08 -20.38 -0.50
CA GLU A 144 -9.22 -20.83 0.59
C GLU A 144 -9.82 -22.04 1.33
N GLY A 145 -9.02 -23.09 1.49
CA GLY A 145 -9.43 -24.33 2.15
C GLY A 145 -10.57 -25.11 1.46
N LYS A 146 -11.06 -24.70 0.29
CA LYS A 146 -12.17 -25.37 -0.41
C LYS A 146 -11.76 -26.08 -1.69
N PHE A 147 -10.60 -25.77 -2.24
CA PHE A 147 -10.07 -26.44 -3.43
C PHE A 147 -9.21 -27.63 -3.02
N SER A 148 -9.52 -28.81 -3.55
CA SER A 148 -8.85 -30.07 -3.19
C SER A 148 -8.66 -30.98 -4.39
N VAL A 149 -7.48 -31.62 -4.44
CA VAL A 149 -7.12 -32.58 -5.48
C VAL A 149 -6.67 -33.85 -4.78
N ASP A 150 -7.32 -34.96 -5.10
CA ASP A 150 -7.00 -36.30 -4.55
C ASP A 150 -6.97 -36.32 -3.00
N GLY A 151 -7.89 -35.58 -2.37
CA GLY A 151 -8.06 -35.51 -0.90
C GLY A 151 -7.16 -34.50 -0.19
N GLN A 152 -6.28 -33.81 -0.92
CA GLN A 152 -5.39 -32.79 -0.37
C GLN A 152 -5.85 -31.37 -0.74
N HIS A 153 -5.82 -30.45 0.22
CA HIS A 153 -6.16 -29.03 -0.01
C HIS A 153 -5.02 -28.27 -0.68
N TYR A 154 -5.40 -27.43 -1.64
CA TYR A 154 -4.48 -26.58 -2.38
C TYR A 154 -5.05 -25.18 -2.51
N GLU A 155 -4.13 -24.22 -2.56
CA GLU A 155 -4.45 -22.84 -2.91
C GLU A 155 -3.70 -22.42 -4.16
N PHE A 156 -4.28 -21.57 -4.99
CA PHE A 156 -3.56 -21.02 -6.13
C PHE A 156 -4.12 -19.67 -6.54
N MET A 157 -3.28 -18.93 -7.27
CA MET A 157 -3.66 -17.76 -8.03
C MET A 157 -3.01 -17.86 -9.41
N THR A 158 -3.77 -17.56 -10.46
CA THR A 158 -3.27 -17.48 -11.83
C THR A 158 -3.95 -16.33 -12.57
N TYR A 159 -3.37 -15.95 -13.69
CA TYR A 159 -3.85 -14.87 -14.53
C TYR A 159 -4.61 -15.39 -15.73
N ALA A 160 -5.70 -14.71 -16.05
CA ALA A 160 -6.48 -14.89 -17.25
C ALA A 160 -6.52 -13.58 -18.04
N THR A 161 -6.45 -13.65 -19.36
CA THR A 161 -6.67 -12.52 -20.25
C THR A 161 -8.04 -12.69 -20.87
N PHE A 162 -8.86 -11.64 -20.83
CA PHE A 162 -10.19 -11.64 -21.41
C PHE A 162 -10.26 -10.66 -22.59
N GLU A 163 -11.15 -10.96 -23.53
CA GLU A 163 -11.51 -10.07 -24.63
C GLU A 163 -13.04 -9.92 -24.66
N GLU A 164 -13.54 -9.06 -25.55
CA GLU A 164 -14.98 -8.81 -25.69
C GLU A 164 -15.79 -10.09 -25.99
N THR A 165 -15.14 -11.09 -26.58
CA THR A 165 -15.74 -12.37 -26.97
C THR A 165 -15.59 -13.48 -25.92
N GLY A 166 -14.84 -13.28 -24.83
CA GLY A 166 -14.62 -14.33 -23.83
C GLY A 166 -13.20 -14.40 -23.28
N LEU A 167 -12.84 -15.60 -22.81
CA LEU A 167 -11.49 -15.93 -22.37
C LEU A 167 -10.55 -16.01 -23.59
N LYS A 168 -9.47 -15.23 -23.58
CA LYS A 168 -8.39 -15.32 -24.57
C LYS A 168 -7.33 -16.33 -24.14
N GLU A 169 -6.85 -16.19 -22.92
CA GLU A 169 -5.74 -16.99 -22.40
C GLU A 169 -5.87 -17.18 -20.89
N ILE A 170 -5.38 -18.31 -20.40
CA ILE A 170 -5.13 -18.53 -18.97
C ILE A 170 -3.74 -19.12 -18.79
N GLN A 171 -2.99 -18.55 -17.85
CA GLN A 171 -1.66 -19.02 -17.51
C GLN A 171 -1.72 -20.33 -16.72
N ASN A 172 -0.66 -21.12 -16.81
CA ASN A 172 -0.50 -22.29 -15.96
C ASN A 172 -0.43 -21.86 -14.49
N HIS A 173 -1.14 -22.56 -13.64
CA HIS A 173 -1.17 -22.27 -12.21
C HIS A 173 -0.26 -23.23 -11.44
N ASN A 174 0.38 -22.70 -10.41
CA ASN A 174 1.04 -23.50 -9.38
C ASN A 174 0.11 -23.64 -8.19
N LEU A 175 0.12 -24.82 -7.57
CA LEU A 175 -0.66 -25.09 -6.38
C LEU A 175 0.24 -24.90 -5.15
N LEU A 176 -0.23 -24.13 -4.18
CA LEU A 176 0.32 -23.96 -2.84
C LEU A 176 -0.25 -25.04 -1.95
N ARG A 177 0.61 -25.88 -1.38
CA ARG A 177 0.17 -26.88 -0.39
C ARG A 177 -0.09 -26.16 0.94
N ASN A 178 -1.33 -26.24 1.43
CA ASN A 178 -1.77 -25.56 2.67
C ASN A 178 -1.48 -24.04 2.72
N GLY A 179 -1.55 -23.35 1.57
CA GLY A 179 -1.32 -21.90 1.49
C GLY A 179 0.15 -21.45 1.64
N VAL A 180 1.10 -22.38 1.72
CA VAL A 180 2.52 -22.05 1.91
C VAL A 180 3.21 -21.79 0.58
N TYR A 181 3.68 -20.55 0.35
CA TYR A 181 4.31 -20.14 -0.92
C TYR A 181 5.60 -20.92 -1.26
N SER A 182 6.38 -21.30 -0.24
CA SER A 182 7.61 -22.08 -0.42
C SER A 182 7.35 -23.54 -0.81
N ASP A 183 6.10 -24.01 -0.70
CA ASP A 183 5.68 -25.38 -1.00
C ASP A 183 4.74 -25.37 -2.21
N THR A 184 5.26 -24.83 -3.32
CA THR A 184 4.57 -24.81 -4.62
C THR A 184 4.83 -26.11 -5.37
N VAL A 185 3.76 -26.67 -5.96
CA VAL A 185 3.85 -27.80 -6.90
C VAL A 185 3.18 -27.42 -8.22
N ALA A 186 3.74 -27.93 -9.32
CA ALA A 186 3.13 -27.76 -10.63
C ALA A 186 1.74 -28.43 -10.66
N SER A 187 0.72 -27.70 -11.10
CA SER A 187 -0.63 -28.25 -11.18
C SER A 187 -0.70 -29.38 -12.22
N PRO A 188 -1.29 -30.55 -11.91
CA PRO A 188 -1.51 -31.60 -12.89
C PRO A 188 -2.30 -31.10 -14.10
N LYS A 189 -1.99 -31.59 -15.30
CA LYS A 189 -2.69 -31.18 -16.54
C LYS A 189 -4.22 -31.29 -16.43
N LYS A 190 -4.74 -32.36 -15.79
CA LYS A 190 -6.17 -32.55 -15.53
C LYS A 190 -6.81 -31.35 -14.79
N VAL A 191 -6.09 -30.79 -13.81
CA VAL A 191 -6.55 -29.64 -13.02
C VAL A 191 -6.50 -28.36 -13.85
N GLN A 192 -5.43 -28.16 -14.62
CA GLN A 192 -5.31 -27.05 -15.57
C GLN A 192 -6.45 -27.02 -16.58
N ASP A 193 -6.75 -28.18 -17.19
CA ASP A 193 -7.80 -28.30 -18.19
C ASP A 193 -9.19 -28.03 -17.57
N VAL A 194 -9.46 -28.52 -16.35
CA VAL A 194 -10.71 -28.25 -15.61
C VAL A 194 -10.88 -26.76 -15.29
N VAL A 195 -9.85 -26.11 -14.73
CA VAL A 195 -9.91 -24.68 -14.40
C VAL A 195 -10.10 -23.85 -15.68
N ARG A 196 -9.35 -24.16 -16.75
CA ARG A 196 -9.48 -23.48 -18.04
C ARG A 196 -10.89 -23.62 -18.61
N ALA A 197 -11.47 -24.82 -18.60
CA ALA A 197 -12.82 -25.07 -19.08
C ALA A 197 -13.87 -24.30 -18.26
N ALA A 198 -13.75 -24.29 -16.92
CA ALA A 198 -14.65 -23.57 -16.03
C ALA A 198 -14.61 -22.05 -16.29
N VAL A 199 -13.41 -21.48 -16.42
CA VAL A 199 -13.23 -20.05 -16.71
C VAL A 199 -13.76 -19.70 -18.11
N ALA A 200 -13.50 -20.53 -19.12
CA ALA A 200 -14.01 -20.32 -20.47
C ALA A 200 -15.54 -20.38 -20.53
N ALA A 201 -16.15 -21.37 -19.87
CA ALA A 201 -17.60 -21.50 -19.77
C ALA A 201 -18.21 -20.28 -19.08
N TRP A 202 -17.64 -19.85 -17.95
CA TRP A 202 -18.07 -18.64 -17.25
C TRP A 202 -17.96 -17.39 -18.12
N ALA A 203 -16.84 -17.19 -18.81
CA ALA A 203 -16.60 -16.03 -19.67
C ALA A 203 -17.46 -16.01 -20.93
N SER A 204 -18.08 -17.13 -21.33
CA SER A 204 -19.01 -17.15 -22.48
C SER A 204 -20.39 -16.55 -22.17
N VAL A 205 -20.69 -16.30 -20.88
CA VAL A 205 -21.96 -15.72 -20.45
C VAL A 205 -21.87 -14.18 -20.49
N ARG A 206 -22.77 -13.55 -21.24
CA ARG A 206 -22.79 -12.08 -21.43
C ARG A 206 -22.80 -11.27 -20.13
N ALA A 207 -23.51 -11.74 -19.10
CA ALA A 207 -23.53 -11.08 -17.79
C ALA A 207 -22.15 -11.05 -17.10
N ASN A 208 -21.33 -12.08 -17.33
CA ASN A 208 -19.97 -12.18 -16.79
C ASN A 208 -18.99 -11.31 -17.58
N ILE A 209 -19.14 -11.21 -18.90
CA ILE A 209 -18.44 -10.20 -19.70
C ILE A 209 -18.75 -8.78 -19.19
N ALA A 210 -20.02 -8.50 -18.87
CA ALA A 210 -20.38 -7.20 -18.29
C ALA A 210 -19.71 -6.94 -16.93
N LEU A 211 -19.43 -7.97 -16.13
CA LEU A 211 -18.64 -7.83 -14.90
C LEU A 211 -17.20 -7.45 -15.21
N ILE A 212 -16.55 -8.10 -16.18
CA ILE A 212 -15.19 -7.77 -16.62
C ILE A 212 -15.11 -6.31 -17.09
N VAL A 213 -16.07 -5.86 -17.91
CA VAL A 213 -16.17 -4.48 -18.38
C VAL A 213 -16.30 -3.50 -17.20
N ARG A 214 -17.15 -3.80 -16.21
CA ARG A 214 -17.29 -2.94 -15.01
C ARG A 214 -15.98 -2.84 -14.24
N ASN A 215 -15.24 -3.94 -14.10
CA ASN A 215 -13.95 -3.93 -13.45
C ASN A 215 -12.89 -3.14 -14.25
N GLU A 216 -12.90 -3.21 -15.59
CA GLU A 216 -12.03 -2.37 -16.45
C GLU A 216 -12.31 -0.87 -16.23
N ILE A 217 -13.59 -0.49 -16.12
CA ILE A 217 -13.98 0.89 -15.82
C ILE A 217 -13.46 1.31 -14.43
N LYS A 218 -13.59 0.43 -13.42
CA LYS A 218 -13.08 0.70 -12.07
C LYS A 218 -11.56 0.86 -12.05
N ASP A 219 -10.84 -0.01 -12.74
CA ASP A 219 -9.38 0.03 -12.85
C ASP A 219 -8.89 1.30 -13.56
N THR A 220 -9.56 1.67 -14.65
CA THR A 220 -9.30 2.93 -15.36
C THR A 220 -9.52 4.14 -14.44
N LYS A 221 -10.60 4.14 -13.65
CA LYS A 221 -10.87 5.21 -12.66
C LYS A 221 -9.80 5.27 -11.56
N LYS A 222 -9.34 4.13 -11.04
CA LYS A 222 -8.23 4.10 -10.08
C LYS A 222 -6.94 4.67 -10.66
N SER A 223 -6.64 4.32 -11.92
CA SER A 223 -5.49 4.85 -12.64
C SER A 223 -5.58 6.37 -12.82
N ILE A 224 -6.76 6.90 -13.17
CA ILE A 224 -7.01 8.35 -13.25
C ILE A 224 -6.76 9.01 -11.88
N GLN A 225 -7.35 8.49 -10.80
CA GLN A 225 -7.16 9.04 -9.45
C GLN A 225 -5.69 9.02 -8.99
N HIS A 226 -4.94 7.99 -9.39
CA HIS A 226 -3.50 7.93 -9.11
C HIS A 226 -2.74 9.02 -9.86
N VAL A 227 -3.00 9.18 -11.16
CA VAL A 227 -2.35 10.23 -11.98
C VAL A 227 -2.74 11.63 -11.49
N GLU A 228 -3.99 11.87 -11.10
CA GLU A 228 -4.43 13.15 -10.52
C GLU A 228 -3.67 13.49 -9.24
N ARG A 229 -3.47 12.51 -8.35
CA ARG A 229 -2.64 12.70 -7.14
C ARG A 229 -1.19 13.04 -7.48
N GLN A 230 -0.61 12.39 -8.49
CA GLN A 230 0.74 12.69 -8.95
C GLN A 230 0.84 14.11 -9.52
N ILE A 231 -0.12 14.53 -10.36
CA ILE A 231 -0.19 15.88 -10.90
C ILE A 231 -0.21 16.90 -9.75
N SER A 232 -1.10 16.71 -8.77
CA SER A 232 -1.20 17.61 -7.61
C SER A 232 0.11 17.68 -6.81
N SER A 233 0.77 16.55 -6.60
CA SER A 233 2.10 16.51 -5.95
C SER A 233 3.15 17.29 -6.74
N TYR A 234 3.19 17.15 -8.07
CA TYR A 234 4.13 17.90 -8.90
C TYR A 234 3.82 19.40 -8.94
N GLU A 235 2.56 19.80 -8.92
CA GLU A 235 2.17 21.20 -8.82
C GLU A 235 2.68 21.84 -7.52
N GLN A 236 2.57 21.13 -6.39
CA GLN A 236 3.11 21.59 -5.10
C GLN A 236 4.64 21.72 -5.15
N GLN A 237 5.33 20.74 -5.72
CA GLN A 237 6.79 20.80 -5.89
C GLN A 237 7.22 21.97 -6.78
N LEU A 238 6.49 22.21 -7.88
CA LEU A 238 6.75 23.33 -8.79
C LEU A 238 6.51 24.68 -8.10
N ALA A 239 5.45 24.80 -7.29
CA ALA A 239 5.19 26.01 -6.50
C ALA A 239 6.34 26.31 -5.54
N LYS A 240 6.84 25.30 -4.82
CA LYS A 240 7.98 25.44 -3.92
C LYS A 240 9.26 25.83 -4.66
N ALA A 241 9.55 25.20 -5.80
CA ALA A 241 10.72 25.54 -6.60
C ALA A 241 10.68 27.00 -7.12
N ARG A 242 9.49 27.50 -7.46
CA ARG A 242 9.29 28.91 -7.86
C ARG A 242 9.54 29.88 -6.71
N GLU A 243 9.11 29.53 -5.49
CA GLU A 243 9.40 30.32 -4.30
C GLU A 243 10.91 30.37 -4.00
N GLU A 244 11.59 29.23 -4.07
CA GLU A 244 13.05 29.16 -3.89
C GLU A 244 13.80 29.98 -4.95
N LEU A 245 13.37 29.92 -6.21
CA LEU A 245 13.94 30.73 -7.28
C LEU A 245 13.75 32.24 -7.03
N ALA A 246 12.56 32.65 -6.58
CA ALA A 246 12.28 34.04 -6.23
C ALA A 246 13.17 34.52 -5.07
N ASN A 247 13.38 33.68 -4.06
CA ASN A 247 14.28 33.96 -2.94
C ASN A 247 15.74 34.12 -3.40
N HIS A 248 16.22 33.23 -4.28
CA HIS A 248 17.57 33.36 -4.84
C HIS A 248 17.73 34.62 -5.71
N HIS A 249 16.74 34.97 -6.53
CA HIS A 249 16.77 36.23 -7.30
C HIS A 249 16.85 37.45 -6.37
N ALA A 250 16.08 37.46 -5.27
CA ALA A 250 16.16 38.54 -4.28
C ALA A 250 17.54 38.62 -3.61
N GLN A 251 18.14 37.47 -3.28
CA GLN A 251 19.50 37.42 -2.72
C GLN A 251 20.57 37.93 -3.69
N ILE A 252 20.51 37.53 -4.96
CA ILE A 252 21.44 38.02 -6.00
C ILE A 252 21.33 39.54 -6.12
N LYS A 253 20.12 40.08 -6.21
CA LYS A 253 19.91 41.54 -6.29
C LYS A 253 20.50 42.28 -5.08
N ALA A 254 20.29 41.75 -3.87
CA ALA A 254 20.86 42.35 -2.66
C ALA A 254 22.40 42.31 -2.65
N LEU A 255 23.01 41.25 -3.20
CA LEU A 255 24.46 41.16 -3.35
C LEU A 255 24.99 42.16 -4.38
N ASP A 256 24.30 42.35 -5.50
CA ASP A 256 24.67 43.34 -6.53
C ASP A 256 24.63 44.78 -5.97
N GLU A 257 23.59 45.13 -5.22
CA GLU A 257 23.47 46.44 -4.55
C GLU A 257 24.60 46.66 -3.54
N LYS A 258 24.96 45.62 -2.78
CA LYS A 258 26.08 45.67 -1.82
C LYS A 258 27.43 45.85 -2.53
N ALA A 259 27.64 45.14 -3.64
CA ALA A 259 28.86 45.26 -4.44
C ALA A 259 29.00 46.67 -5.04
N LEU A 260 27.92 47.25 -5.55
CA LEU A 260 27.90 48.63 -6.06
C LEU A 260 28.27 49.66 -4.97
N THR A 261 27.71 49.48 -3.78
CA THR A 261 28.00 50.34 -2.63
C THR A 261 29.49 50.28 -2.26
N LEU A 262 30.05 49.07 -2.16
CA LEU A 262 31.48 48.86 -1.86
C LEU A 262 32.40 49.52 -2.90
N ASN A 263 32.09 49.34 -4.20
CA ASN A 263 32.86 49.97 -5.28
C ASN A 263 32.82 51.50 -5.20
N THR A 264 31.68 52.08 -4.82
CA THR A 264 31.54 53.53 -4.65
C THR A 264 32.35 54.02 -3.46
N THR A 265 32.36 53.29 -2.34
CA THR A 265 33.17 53.65 -1.15
C THR A 265 34.67 53.58 -1.42
N LEU A 266 35.14 52.62 -2.22
CA LEU A 266 36.57 52.47 -2.55
C LEU A 266 37.10 53.53 -3.54
N ALA A 267 36.22 54.26 -4.22
CA ALA A 267 36.60 55.30 -5.18
C ALA A 267 36.83 56.69 -4.55
N TYR A 268 36.60 56.84 -3.25
CA TYR A 268 36.85 58.04 -2.45
C TYR A 268 37.96 57.79 -1.42
#